data_AF-A0AAD5YJH2-F1
#
_entry.id   AF-A0AAD5YJH2-F1
#
_cell.length_a   1.000
_cell.length_b   1.000
_cell.length_c   1.000
_cell.angle_alpha   90.00
_cell.angle_beta   90.00
_cell.angle_gamma   90.00
#
_symmetry.space_group_name_H-M   'P 1'
#
loop_
_entity.id
_entity.type
_entity.pdbx_description
1 polymer ?
#
loop_
_entity_poly.entity_id
_entity_poly.type
_entity_poly.pdbx_seq_one_letter_code
_entity_poly.pdbx_strand_id
1 'polypeptide(L)'
;MDEDMDFDSFPTQQASIAQQPQHQYPSNGSTDDGRKMLDLVFVQDCTGSQGSYITSATKNIQAICQHIFESGKLQAPEDLRIGLVAYRDHPPQDHTYVTRNFGFSSDISKVEKDLSSLYASGGGDGPEAVTAALAEALGMDWRPQASKMVVLIADAPPHGIGEYGDGIVFSCPIPAYFSLMTLGLSIGFDSGSPDGNDPLQIARAMASRGITLFFVACEPALSGYSYATDFFQALTNITSGLMLPLTTADLLTHAIVGSVLENLDMERLVREVGQAVSERILGNNESVDDVARELHERLLLRNESTKKVVIETIYRESEEAKHNVSVYMQAASLADARPLLKRVPGTRFTDKYLHARMASSKGYGSPYGSYIPARKSSTISTSPTTAKIPTPSQSPPRKVVTDFAAFGAPANSSVFGTAVASTPFSLAGGKAAFGGMRGGRTTSFDDDDDDDDDGRQKVELREDSISLDQARRIALQSAWRSAHV
;
A
#
# COMPACT_ATOMS: atom_id res chain seq x y z
N MET A 1 -30.14 -94.02 -39.07
CA MET A 1 -30.85 -93.79 -40.33
C MET A 1 -31.10 -92.29 -40.52
N ASP A 2 -30.11 -91.41 -40.68
CA ASP A 2 -28.63 -91.37 -40.48
C ASP A 2 -28.33 -89.85 -40.35
N GLU A 3 -27.70 -89.32 -39.30
CA GLU A 3 -26.24 -89.13 -39.08
C GLU A 3 -25.40 -88.67 -40.30
N ASP A 4 -24.47 -87.73 -40.02
CA ASP A 4 -23.32 -87.23 -40.83
C ASP A 4 -23.59 -86.27 -42.03
N MET A 5 -22.99 -85.06 -42.18
CA MET A 5 -21.74 -84.46 -41.67
C MET A 5 -21.72 -82.91 -41.70
N ASP A 6 -20.84 -82.30 -40.88
CA ASP A 6 -20.45 -80.88 -40.89
C ASP A 6 -19.39 -80.51 -41.96
N PHE A 7 -19.36 -79.23 -42.39
CA PHE A 7 -18.10 -78.51 -42.61
C PHE A 7 -18.26 -76.97 -42.53
N ASP A 8 -17.29 -76.29 -41.92
CA ASP A 8 -17.28 -74.85 -41.60
C ASP A 8 -17.25 -73.88 -42.80
N SER A 9 -17.73 -72.63 -42.62
CA SER A 9 -16.85 -71.47 -42.33
C SER A 9 -17.46 -70.05 -42.58
N PHE A 10 -16.93 -69.07 -41.83
CA PHE A 10 -17.02 -67.60 -41.96
C PHE A 10 -18.27 -66.82 -41.47
N PRO A 11 -18.18 -66.17 -40.29
CA PRO A 11 -19.10 -65.12 -39.85
C PRO A 11 -18.69 -63.70 -40.31
N THR A 12 -19.67 -62.80 -40.36
CA THR A 12 -19.58 -61.40 -40.80
C THR A 12 -18.68 -60.54 -39.89
N GLN A 13 -17.88 -59.65 -40.47
CA GLN A 13 -17.01 -58.74 -39.73
C GLN A 13 -17.80 -57.71 -38.89
N GLN A 14 -17.68 -57.78 -37.57
CA GLN A 14 -17.84 -56.62 -36.68
C GLN A 14 -16.45 -56.10 -36.31
N ALA A 15 -16.21 -54.81 -36.56
CA ALA A 15 -14.93 -54.18 -36.22
C ALA A 15 -14.81 -54.01 -34.71
N SER A 16 -13.69 -54.48 -34.15
CA SER A 16 -13.37 -54.44 -32.72
C SER A 16 -13.10 -53.02 -32.23
N ILE A 17 -13.75 -52.62 -31.12
CA ILE A 17 -13.32 -51.47 -30.33
C ILE A 17 -12.00 -51.83 -29.65
N ALA A 18 -10.90 -51.22 -30.10
CA ALA A 18 -9.61 -51.34 -29.43
C ALA A 18 -9.62 -50.49 -28.15
N GLN A 19 -9.44 -51.14 -27.00
CA GLN A 19 -9.17 -50.44 -25.74
C GLN A 19 -7.81 -49.73 -25.85
N GLN A 20 -7.81 -48.40 -25.71
CA GLN A 20 -6.57 -47.65 -25.57
C GLN A 20 -5.98 -47.90 -24.17
N PRO A 21 -4.66 -48.11 -24.05
CA PRO A 21 -4.04 -48.37 -22.76
C PRO A 21 -4.06 -47.10 -21.89
N GLN A 22 -4.70 -47.20 -20.72
CA GLN A 22 -4.66 -46.16 -19.69
C GLN A 22 -3.19 -45.86 -19.35
N HIS A 23 -2.72 -44.67 -19.74
CA HIS A 23 -1.43 -44.18 -19.27
C HIS A 23 -1.59 -43.78 -17.80
N GLN A 24 -1.15 -44.67 -16.91
CA GLN A 24 -0.89 -44.31 -15.52
C GLN A 24 0.23 -43.26 -15.51
N TYR A 25 -0.15 -42.00 -15.34
CA TYR A 25 0.79 -40.95 -14.96
C TYR A 25 1.41 -41.34 -13.61
N PRO A 26 2.75 -41.31 -13.48
CA PRO A 26 3.37 -41.48 -12.18
C PRO A 26 2.97 -40.27 -11.31
N SER A 27 2.10 -40.50 -10.34
CA SER A 27 1.78 -39.52 -9.30
C SER A 27 3.04 -39.23 -8.52
N ASN A 28 3.72 -38.13 -8.88
CA ASN A 28 4.91 -37.69 -8.19
C ASN A 28 4.49 -37.28 -6.77
N GLY A 29 4.82 -38.13 -5.79
CA GLY A 29 4.28 -38.06 -4.44
C GLY A 29 4.85 -36.92 -3.61
N SER A 30 4.49 -35.67 -3.93
CA SER A 30 4.35 -34.65 -2.88
C SER A 30 3.04 -34.93 -2.16
N THR A 31 3.13 -35.49 -0.95
CA THR A 31 2.03 -35.43 0.01
C THR A 31 1.81 -33.96 0.36
N ASP A 32 0.89 -33.29 -0.33
CA ASP A 32 0.30 -32.06 0.17
C ASP A 32 -0.53 -32.44 1.40
N ASP A 33 0.09 -32.31 2.57
CA ASP A 33 -0.47 -32.67 3.87
C ASP A 33 -1.59 -31.68 4.31
N GLY A 34 -2.02 -30.79 3.40
CA GLY A 34 -2.89 -29.66 3.67
C GLY A 34 -2.26 -28.61 4.58
N ARG A 35 -0.95 -28.72 4.85
CA ARG A 35 -0.21 -27.90 5.81
C ARG A 35 0.12 -26.53 5.23
N LYS A 36 -0.62 -25.51 5.68
CA LYS A 36 -0.44 -24.12 5.24
C LYS A 36 0.77 -23.50 5.92
N MET A 37 1.77 -23.11 5.13
CA MET A 37 2.96 -22.40 5.57
C MET A 37 2.95 -20.95 5.09
N LEU A 38 3.47 -20.02 5.90
CA LEU A 38 3.62 -18.61 5.58
C LEU A 38 5.05 -18.14 5.81
N ASP A 39 5.69 -17.64 4.76
CA ASP A 39 6.90 -16.84 4.85
C ASP A 39 6.53 -15.36 4.67
N LEU A 40 6.81 -14.55 5.68
CA LEU A 40 6.52 -13.11 5.70
C LEU A 40 7.82 -12.33 5.93
N VAL A 41 8.26 -11.53 4.96
CA VAL A 41 9.49 -10.72 5.08
C VAL A 41 9.11 -9.26 5.28
N PHE A 42 9.62 -8.64 6.35
CA PHE A 42 9.61 -7.19 6.50
C PHE A 42 10.83 -6.60 5.81
N VAL A 43 10.59 -5.69 4.86
CA VAL A 43 11.62 -4.82 4.29
C VAL A 43 11.45 -3.46 4.94
N GLN A 44 12.34 -3.13 5.87
CA GLN A 44 12.21 -1.98 6.76
C GLN A 44 13.24 -0.91 6.39
N ASP A 45 12.72 0.23 5.92
CA ASP A 45 13.45 1.48 5.82
C ASP A 45 13.99 1.88 7.21
N CYS A 46 15.28 2.20 7.28
CA CYS A 46 16.00 2.59 8.49
C CYS A 46 16.67 3.96 8.40
N THR A 47 16.25 4.83 7.47
CA THR A 47 16.73 6.22 7.39
C THR A 47 16.12 7.09 8.50
N GLY A 48 16.51 8.37 8.57
CA GLY A 48 16.19 9.25 9.69
C GLY A 48 14.70 9.50 9.95
N SER A 49 13.83 9.40 8.94
CA SER A 49 12.38 9.62 9.03
C SER A 49 11.64 8.50 9.77
N GLN A 50 12.11 7.25 9.65
CA GLN A 50 11.37 6.04 10.03
C GLN A 50 11.30 5.71 11.52
N GLY A 51 11.85 6.55 12.41
CA GLY A 51 12.01 6.23 13.83
C GLY A 51 10.69 5.81 14.53
N SER A 52 9.57 6.42 14.15
CA SER A 52 8.23 6.06 14.65
C SER A 52 7.74 4.70 14.14
N TYR A 53 7.97 4.38 12.88
CA TYR A 53 7.58 3.11 12.25
C TYR A 53 8.42 1.95 12.77
N ILE A 54 9.74 2.11 12.89
CA ILE A 54 10.64 1.11 13.53
C ILE A 54 10.19 0.84 14.97
N THR A 55 9.88 1.90 15.73
CA THR A 55 9.39 1.76 17.12
C THR A 55 8.06 1.03 17.19
N SER A 56 7.11 1.34 16.30
CA SER A 56 5.82 0.65 16.23
C SER A 56 5.95 -0.81 15.82
N ALA A 57 6.72 -1.10 14.77
CA ALA A 57 7.01 -2.46 14.31
C ALA A 57 7.65 -3.30 15.43
N THR A 58 8.68 -2.77 16.09
CA THR A 58 9.36 -3.44 17.22
C THR A 58 8.39 -3.74 18.37
N LYS A 59 7.56 -2.75 18.76
CA LYS A 59 6.59 -2.91 19.85
C LYS A 59 5.48 -3.92 19.53
N ASN A 60 5.09 -4.02 18.26
CA ASN A 60 3.88 -4.75 17.86
C ASN A 60 4.16 -6.10 17.16
N ILE A 61 5.41 -6.46 16.85
CA ILE A 61 5.74 -7.69 16.10
C ILE A 61 5.19 -8.97 16.76
N GLN A 62 5.23 -9.06 18.09
CA GLN A 62 4.64 -10.17 18.83
C GLN A 62 3.13 -10.26 18.59
N ALA A 63 2.41 -9.13 18.69
CA ALA A 63 0.98 -9.05 18.46
C ALA A 63 0.59 -9.35 17.01
N ILE A 64 1.37 -8.88 16.02
CA ILE A 64 1.19 -9.22 14.60
C ILE A 64 1.25 -10.73 14.40
N CYS A 65 2.30 -11.37 14.91
CA CYS A 65 2.48 -12.82 14.78
C CYS A 65 1.40 -13.61 15.52
N GLN A 66 1.02 -13.15 16.72
CA GLN A 66 -0.07 -13.72 17.51
C GLN A 66 -1.41 -13.65 16.76
N HIS A 67 -1.80 -12.49 16.23
CA HIS A 67 -3.06 -12.35 15.48
C HIS A 67 -3.08 -13.16 14.17
N ILE A 68 -1.94 -13.29 13.48
CA ILE A 68 -1.82 -14.17 12.32
C ILE A 68 -2.04 -15.63 12.73
N PHE A 69 -1.51 -16.07 13.87
CA PHE A 69 -1.71 -17.44 14.38
C PHE A 69 -3.16 -17.67 14.88
N GLU A 70 -3.69 -16.77 15.71
CA GLU A 70 -5.05 -16.81 16.26
C GLU A 70 -6.15 -16.78 15.17
N SER A 71 -5.83 -16.31 13.96
CA SER A 71 -6.74 -16.36 12.82
C SER A 71 -7.13 -17.77 12.36
N GLY A 72 -6.45 -18.81 12.85
CA GLY A 72 -6.68 -20.23 12.49
C GLY A 72 -6.26 -20.60 11.07
N LYS A 73 -5.54 -19.72 10.35
CA LYS A 73 -5.09 -19.99 8.98
C LYS A 73 -3.82 -20.87 8.92
N LEU A 74 -3.08 -20.94 10.02
CA LEU A 74 -1.87 -21.76 10.22
C LEU A 74 -2.15 -22.85 11.27
N GLN A 75 -1.43 -23.97 11.23
CA GLN A 75 -1.72 -25.14 12.07
C GLN A 75 -0.79 -25.22 13.29
N ALA A 76 0.45 -24.76 13.14
CA ALA A 76 1.45 -24.71 14.21
C ALA A 76 2.29 -23.43 14.12
N PRO A 77 2.87 -22.93 15.23
CA PRO A 77 3.63 -21.67 15.22
C PRO A 77 4.81 -21.67 14.23
N GLU A 78 5.46 -22.80 13.99
CA GLU A 78 6.57 -22.93 13.02
C GLU A 78 6.13 -22.90 11.54
N ASP A 79 4.82 -22.91 11.27
CA ASP A 79 4.29 -22.61 9.94
C ASP A 79 4.55 -21.14 9.56
N LEU A 80 4.64 -20.24 10.53
CA LEU A 80 5.04 -18.86 10.35
C LEU A 80 6.57 -18.73 10.43
N ARG A 81 7.20 -18.24 9.37
CA ARG A 81 8.56 -17.69 9.44
C ARG A 81 8.51 -16.21 9.10
N ILE A 82 9.11 -15.40 9.97
CA ILE A 82 9.35 -13.98 9.71
C ILE A 82 10.77 -13.80 9.22
N GLY A 83 10.94 -13.06 8.12
CA GLY A 83 12.23 -12.54 7.66
C GLY A 83 12.32 -11.04 7.89
N LEU A 84 13.53 -10.52 7.99
CA LEU A 84 13.79 -9.09 8.11
C LEU A 84 14.97 -8.69 7.21
N VAL A 85 14.72 -7.71 6.35
CA VAL A 85 15.72 -6.99 5.57
C VAL A 85 15.60 -5.51 5.96
N ALA A 86 16.60 -5.00 6.68
CA ALA A 86 16.72 -3.58 6.95
C ALA A 86 17.53 -2.92 5.84
N TYR A 87 17.17 -1.71 5.42
CA TYR A 87 17.94 -0.97 4.42
C TYR A 87 18.04 0.52 4.76
N ARG A 88 19.00 1.20 4.13
CA ARG A 88 19.15 2.66 4.18
C ARG A 88 19.44 3.18 2.79
N ASP A 89 20.68 3.60 2.55
CA ASP A 89 21.04 4.33 1.35
C ASP A 89 22.45 3.99 0.89
N HIS A 90 22.76 4.36 -0.36
CA HIS A 90 24.05 4.12 -0.97
C HIS A 90 25.07 5.23 -0.62
N PRO A 91 26.38 4.90 -0.54
CA PRO A 91 27.43 5.92 -0.56
C PRO A 91 27.33 6.76 -1.85
N PRO A 92 27.46 8.10 -1.78
CA PRO A 92 28.02 8.87 -0.67
C PRO A 92 27.02 9.34 0.39
N GLN A 93 25.73 9.06 0.25
CA GLN A 93 24.67 9.61 1.08
C GLN A 93 24.63 8.93 2.46
N ASP A 94 24.77 7.60 2.49
CA ASP A 94 25.04 6.84 3.71
C ASP A 94 26.35 6.03 3.58
N HIS A 95 27.12 5.97 4.66
CA HIS A 95 28.39 5.24 4.77
C HIS A 95 28.32 4.06 5.77
N THR A 96 27.15 3.75 6.31
CA THR A 96 26.96 2.76 7.38
C THR A 96 26.63 1.37 6.82
N TYR A 97 25.57 1.24 6.03
CA TYR A 97 25.19 0.03 5.28
C TYR A 97 24.08 0.35 4.27
N VAL A 98 24.07 -0.36 3.15
CA VAL A 98 22.96 -0.29 2.18
C VAL A 98 21.82 -1.21 2.62
N THR A 99 22.12 -2.49 2.86
CA THR A 99 21.18 -3.52 3.32
C THR A 99 21.75 -4.35 4.49
N ARG A 100 20.87 -4.95 5.29
CA ARG A 100 21.15 -5.95 6.32
C ARG A 100 20.06 -7.02 6.32
N ASN A 101 20.44 -8.25 5.97
CA ASN A 101 19.56 -9.41 5.99
C ASN A 101 19.75 -10.21 7.30
N PHE A 102 18.67 -10.43 8.04
CA PHE A 102 18.66 -11.19 9.29
C PHE A 102 18.23 -12.66 9.12
N GLY A 103 17.90 -13.05 7.89
CA GLY A 103 17.37 -14.37 7.52
C GLY A 103 15.93 -14.59 7.99
N PHE A 104 15.43 -15.81 7.76
CA PHE A 104 14.14 -16.25 8.31
C PHE A 104 14.28 -16.79 9.74
N SER A 105 13.26 -16.57 10.57
CA SER A 105 13.12 -17.12 11.92
C SER A 105 11.66 -17.47 12.22
N SER A 106 11.43 -18.59 12.89
CA SER A 106 10.14 -18.89 13.56
C SER A 106 10.17 -18.52 15.06
N ASP A 107 11.34 -18.18 15.60
CA ASP A 107 11.46 -17.57 16.93
C ASP A 107 11.16 -16.07 16.81
N ILE A 108 9.99 -15.67 17.31
CA ILE A 108 9.52 -14.27 17.29
C ILE A 108 10.32 -13.39 18.26
N SER A 109 10.84 -13.94 19.37
CA SER A 109 11.70 -13.21 20.29
C SER A 109 13.06 -12.88 19.66
N LYS A 110 13.57 -13.74 18.78
CA LYS A 110 14.72 -13.39 17.92
C LYS A 110 14.37 -12.24 16.97
N VAL A 111 13.22 -12.29 16.30
CA VAL A 111 12.79 -11.25 15.33
C VAL A 111 12.62 -9.89 16.02
N GLU A 112 12.02 -9.86 17.21
CA GLU A 112 11.90 -8.65 18.04
C GLU A 112 13.28 -8.11 18.46
N LYS A 113 14.22 -8.99 18.80
CA LYS A 113 15.61 -8.61 19.10
C LYS A 113 16.32 -8.05 17.87
N ASP A 114 16.09 -8.62 16.70
CA ASP A 114 16.67 -8.18 15.43
C ASP A 114 16.09 -6.80 15.06
N LEU A 115 14.77 -6.59 15.17
CA LEU A 115 14.09 -5.29 15.00
C LEU A 115 14.57 -4.22 16.00
N SER A 116 14.65 -4.55 17.30
CA SER A 116 15.12 -3.61 18.34
C SER A 116 16.61 -3.26 18.24
N SER A 117 17.37 -3.94 17.38
CA SER A 117 18.74 -3.56 17.02
C SER A 117 18.80 -2.45 15.94
N LEU A 118 17.69 -2.20 15.26
CA LEU A 118 17.57 -1.15 14.24
C LEU A 118 17.34 0.22 14.89
N TYR A 119 17.85 1.26 14.23
CA TYR A 119 17.59 2.64 14.60
C TYR A 119 17.55 3.52 13.34
N ALA A 120 16.64 4.48 13.33
CA ALA A 120 16.53 5.49 12.27
C ALA A 120 17.76 6.40 12.28
N SER A 121 18.51 6.42 11.18
CA SER A 121 19.67 7.31 10.96
C SER A 121 20.15 7.20 9.52
N GLY A 122 20.88 8.20 9.03
CA GLY A 122 21.32 8.21 7.62
C GLY A 122 20.17 8.51 6.65
N GLY A 123 20.36 8.10 5.39
CA GLY A 123 19.82 8.83 4.23
C GLY A 123 20.56 10.17 4.01
N GLY A 124 20.26 10.88 2.93
CA GLY A 124 20.92 12.15 2.63
C GLY A 124 20.17 13.02 1.63
N ASP A 125 20.14 12.59 0.36
CA ASP A 125 19.13 13.02 -0.58
C ASP A 125 17.80 12.27 -0.32
N GLY A 126 16.87 12.39 -1.25
CA GLY A 126 15.77 11.45 -1.37
C GLY A 126 15.81 10.84 -2.77
N PRO A 127 14.84 9.95 -3.06
CA PRO A 127 15.09 8.50 -3.08
C PRO A 127 16.08 7.84 -2.11
N GLU A 128 16.00 6.50 -2.03
CA GLU A 128 16.82 5.62 -1.19
C GLU A 128 17.11 4.25 -1.85
N ALA A 129 17.84 3.35 -1.15
CA ALA A 129 18.25 2.03 -1.63
C ALA A 129 17.16 0.93 -1.62
N VAL A 130 15.88 1.29 -1.83
CA VAL A 130 14.73 0.34 -1.88
C VAL A 130 14.98 -0.83 -2.85
N THR A 131 15.57 -0.55 -4.02
CA THR A 131 15.88 -1.57 -5.04
C THR A 131 16.83 -2.65 -4.52
N ALA A 132 17.86 -2.26 -3.76
CA ALA A 132 18.81 -3.20 -3.15
C ALA A 132 18.11 -4.08 -2.10
N ALA A 133 17.22 -3.49 -1.31
CA ALA A 133 16.45 -4.19 -0.30
C ALA A 133 15.47 -5.22 -0.90
N LEU A 134 14.80 -4.88 -2.00
CA LEU A 134 13.93 -5.81 -2.74
C LEU A 134 14.74 -6.92 -3.43
N ALA A 135 15.94 -6.63 -3.95
CA ALA A 135 16.84 -7.64 -4.50
C ALA A 135 17.28 -8.66 -3.42
N GLU A 136 17.65 -8.17 -2.23
CA GLU A 136 18.00 -9.00 -1.07
C GLU A 136 16.83 -9.87 -0.63
N ALA A 137 15.62 -9.30 -0.52
CA ALA A 137 14.39 -10.04 -0.18
C ALA A 137 14.04 -11.12 -1.21
N LEU A 138 14.22 -10.85 -2.51
CA LEU A 138 14.05 -11.83 -3.58
C LEU A 138 15.05 -13.01 -3.46
N GLY A 139 16.25 -12.76 -2.92
CA GLY A 139 17.32 -13.73 -2.72
C GLY A 139 17.21 -14.61 -1.46
N MET A 140 16.25 -14.35 -0.56
CA MET A 140 16.10 -15.12 0.68
C MET A 140 15.70 -16.60 0.47
N ASP A 141 15.91 -17.43 1.48
CA ASP A 141 15.59 -18.87 1.49
C ASP A 141 14.08 -19.13 1.67
N TRP A 142 13.29 -18.83 0.64
CA TRP A 142 11.83 -19.01 0.62
C TRP A 142 11.43 -20.51 0.54
N ARG A 143 10.52 -20.97 1.41
CA ARG A 143 9.96 -22.32 1.35
C ARG A 143 9.13 -22.50 0.06
N PRO A 144 9.37 -23.54 -0.77
CA PRO A 144 8.64 -23.72 -2.03
C PRO A 144 7.12 -23.72 -1.87
N GLN A 145 6.60 -24.46 -0.88
CA GLN A 145 5.16 -24.63 -0.63
C GLN A 145 4.53 -23.54 0.26
N ALA A 146 5.32 -22.60 0.80
CA ALA A 146 4.77 -21.52 1.59
C ALA A 146 4.09 -20.46 0.69
N SER A 147 3.04 -19.86 1.23
CA SER A 147 2.57 -18.55 0.78
C SER A 147 3.65 -17.52 1.10
N LYS A 148 4.05 -16.69 0.12
CA LYS A 148 5.24 -15.83 0.21
C LYS A 148 4.82 -14.37 0.14
N MET A 149 5.15 -13.59 1.17
CA MET A 149 4.71 -12.20 1.27
C MET A 149 5.88 -11.31 1.71
N VAL A 150 6.03 -10.16 1.06
CA VAL A 150 6.91 -9.08 1.50
C VAL A 150 6.05 -7.90 1.94
N VAL A 151 6.40 -7.29 3.07
CA VAL A 151 5.84 -6.03 3.55
C VAL A 151 6.98 -5.01 3.53
N LEU A 152 6.98 -4.12 2.54
CA LEU A 152 7.87 -2.97 2.48
C LEU A 152 7.26 -1.81 3.28
N ILE A 153 8.04 -1.21 4.18
CA ILE A 153 7.65 -0.05 5.00
C ILE A 153 8.67 1.05 4.71
N ALA A 154 8.25 2.14 4.04
CA ALA A 154 9.13 3.24 3.64
C ALA A 154 8.37 4.56 3.41
N ASP A 155 9.06 5.70 3.49
CA ASP A 155 8.55 7.01 3.07
C ASP A 155 9.25 7.63 1.86
N ALA A 156 10.23 6.91 1.27
CA ALA A 156 10.93 7.32 0.05
C ALA A 156 10.86 6.24 -1.08
N PRO A 157 10.97 6.64 -2.35
CA PRO A 157 11.06 5.72 -3.49
C PRO A 157 12.48 5.18 -3.72
N PRO A 158 12.65 4.12 -4.54
CA PRO A 158 13.97 3.73 -5.05
C PRO A 158 14.60 4.80 -5.93
N HIS A 159 15.92 4.79 -5.97
CA HIS A 159 16.67 5.55 -6.96
C HIS A 159 16.35 5.20 -8.42
N GLY A 160 16.45 6.22 -9.27
CA GLY A 160 16.43 6.13 -10.73
C GLY A 160 15.07 6.34 -11.38
N ILE A 161 14.00 6.44 -10.59
CA ILE A 161 12.65 6.73 -11.12
C ILE A 161 12.50 8.18 -11.61
N GLY A 162 13.51 9.03 -11.40
CA GLY A 162 13.56 10.40 -11.91
C GLY A 162 13.04 11.43 -10.92
N GLU A 163 13.24 11.20 -9.62
CA GLU A 163 12.84 12.14 -8.57
C GLU A 163 13.81 13.31 -8.40
N TYR A 164 13.35 14.31 -7.65
CA TYR A 164 14.26 15.32 -7.11
C TYR A 164 15.12 14.70 -6.00
N GLY A 165 16.41 14.54 -6.27
CA GLY A 165 17.39 13.95 -5.36
C GLY A 165 18.28 12.91 -6.05
N ASP A 166 17.74 12.17 -7.03
CA ASP A 166 18.40 11.09 -7.81
C ASP A 166 19.77 11.42 -8.44
N GLY A 167 20.22 12.68 -8.46
CA GLY A 167 21.59 12.98 -8.82
C GLY A 167 22.05 14.37 -8.42
N ILE A 168 23.36 14.49 -8.17
CA ILE A 168 24.01 15.79 -7.91
C ILE A 168 24.10 16.55 -9.24
N VAL A 169 23.00 17.19 -9.64
CA VAL A 169 23.02 18.18 -10.72
C VAL A 169 23.71 19.43 -10.20
N PHE A 170 25.03 19.48 -10.37
CA PHE A 170 25.78 20.74 -10.31
C PHE A 170 25.31 21.65 -11.45
N SER A 171 24.21 22.37 -11.22
CA SER A 171 23.78 23.50 -12.04
C SER A 171 24.65 24.74 -11.74
N CYS A 172 25.96 24.54 -11.85
CA CYS A 172 26.98 25.58 -11.85
C CYS A 172 27.50 25.67 -13.29
N PRO A 173 27.50 26.85 -13.93
CA PRO A 173 28.07 27.01 -15.26
C PRO A 173 29.61 26.89 -15.19
N ILE A 174 30.12 25.67 -15.28
CA ILE A 174 31.56 25.41 -15.34
C ILE A 174 32.09 25.96 -16.68
N PRO A 175 33.14 26.80 -16.68
CA PRO A 175 33.74 27.31 -17.91
C PRO A 175 34.23 26.17 -18.82
N ALA A 176 34.01 26.32 -20.13
CA ALA A 176 34.21 25.27 -21.15
C ALA A 176 35.60 24.62 -21.21
N TYR A 177 36.61 25.15 -20.51
CA TYR A 177 37.96 24.59 -20.46
C TYR A 177 38.10 23.36 -19.55
N PHE A 178 37.13 23.08 -18.67
CA PHE A 178 37.10 21.85 -17.86
C PHE A 178 36.37 20.67 -18.53
N SER A 179 35.86 20.87 -19.76
CA SER A 179 34.95 19.93 -20.44
C SER A 179 35.58 18.60 -20.90
N LEU A 180 36.91 18.43 -20.80
CA LEU A 180 37.61 17.26 -21.36
C LEU A 180 37.86 16.11 -20.36
N MET A 181 37.40 16.24 -19.11
CA MET A 181 37.44 15.17 -18.10
C MET A 181 36.05 14.77 -17.56
N THR A 182 34.98 15.25 -18.21
CA THR A 182 33.58 15.01 -17.79
C THR A 182 32.83 14.07 -18.76
N LEU A 183 33.55 13.14 -19.39
CA LEU A 183 32.95 12.02 -20.13
C LEU A 183 32.89 10.80 -19.23
N GLY A 184 31.74 10.57 -18.57
CA GLY A 184 31.43 9.30 -17.91
C GLY A 184 31.36 9.28 -16.38
N LEU A 185 31.32 10.43 -15.69
CA LEU A 185 30.91 10.49 -14.28
C LEU A 185 29.47 11.02 -14.19
N SER A 186 28.47 10.13 -14.12
CA SER A 186 27.27 10.48 -13.37
C SER A 186 27.62 10.40 -11.89
N ILE A 187 27.42 11.50 -11.16
CA ILE A 187 27.66 11.60 -9.71
C ILE A 187 26.29 11.54 -9.02
N GLY A 188 25.56 10.47 -9.31
CA GLY A 188 24.17 10.27 -8.94
C GLY A 188 23.68 8.90 -9.35
N PHE A 189 22.44 8.59 -8.95
CA PHE A 189 21.75 7.34 -9.21
C PHE A 189 20.68 7.52 -10.31
N ASP A 190 20.90 8.50 -11.18
CA ASP A 190 19.98 8.88 -12.27
C ASP A 190 19.83 7.79 -13.33
N SER A 191 20.75 6.83 -13.39
CA SER A 191 20.67 5.64 -14.25
C SER A 191 19.99 4.43 -13.61
N GLY A 192 19.51 4.52 -12.36
CA GLY A 192 18.99 3.38 -11.59
C GLY A 192 19.80 3.10 -10.32
N SER A 193 19.49 1.98 -9.65
CA SER A 193 20.29 1.50 -8.52
C SER A 193 21.74 1.28 -8.94
N PRO A 194 22.73 1.73 -8.16
CA PRO A 194 24.16 1.54 -8.47
C PRO A 194 24.58 0.06 -8.46
N ASP A 195 23.76 -0.83 -7.88
CA ASP A 195 23.98 -2.29 -7.92
C ASP A 195 23.65 -2.91 -9.29
N GLY A 196 23.15 -2.12 -10.25
CA GLY A 196 22.75 -2.58 -11.59
C GLY A 196 21.41 -3.32 -11.64
N ASN A 197 20.70 -3.37 -10.51
CA ASN A 197 19.38 -3.99 -10.40
C ASN A 197 18.27 -3.03 -10.84
N ASP A 198 17.26 -3.56 -11.53
CA ASP A 198 16.04 -2.83 -11.91
C ASP A 198 14.85 -3.30 -11.05
N PRO A 199 14.12 -2.40 -10.36
CA PRO A 199 13.05 -2.79 -9.45
C PRO A 199 11.79 -3.30 -10.15
N LEU A 200 11.53 -2.94 -11.42
CA LEU A 200 10.43 -3.53 -12.20
C LEU A 200 10.76 -4.98 -12.58
N GLN A 201 12.03 -5.26 -12.91
CA GLN A 201 12.50 -6.63 -13.13
C GLN A 201 12.45 -7.46 -11.85
N ILE A 202 12.85 -6.90 -10.71
CA ILE A 202 12.71 -7.56 -9.39
C ILE A 202 11.24 -7.84 -9.08
N ALA A 203 10.32 -6.89 -9.27
CA ALA A 203 8.90 -7.09 -9.02
C ALA A 203 8.30 -8.23 -9.89
N ARG A 204 8.71 -8.34 -11.15
CA ARG A 204 8.32 -9.46 -12.03
C ARG A 204 8.93 -10.79 -11.58
N ALA A 205 10.19 -10.79 -11.16
CA ALA A 205 10.84 -11.98 -10.59
C ALA A 205 10.18 -12.42 -9.26
N MET A 206 9.76 -11.49 -8.41
CA MET A 206 8.96 -11.76 -7.21
C MET A 206 7.61 -12.38 -7.60
N ALA A 207 6.88 -11.77 -8.54
CA ALA A 207 5.60 -12.27 -9.02
C ALA A 207 5.70 -13.71 -9.60
N SER A 208 6.70 -13.98 -10.43
CA SER A 208 6.94 -15.32 -11.00
C SER A 208 7.30 -16.40 -9.94
N ARG A 209 7.94 -16.00 -8.84
CA ARG A 209 8.18 -16.86 -7.66
C ARG A 209 6.97 -16.96 -6.72
N GLY A 210 5.87 -16.30 -7.06
CA GLY A 210 4.64 -16.25 -6.25
C GLY A 210 4.79 -15.43 -4.97
N ILE A 211 5.71 -14.46 -4.93
CA ILE A 211 5.95 -13.53 -3.82
C ILE A 211 5.10 -12.28 -4.02
N THR A 212 4.14 -12.06 -3.12
CA THR A 212 3.26 -10.88 -3.11
C THR A 212 3.93 -9.71 -2.36
N LEU A 213 3.98 -8.51 -2.94
CA LEU A 213 4.51 -7.32 -2.27
C LEU A 213 3.38 -6.43 -1.75
N PHE A 214 3.30 -6.27 -0.44
CA PHE A 214 2.53 -5.23 0.24
C PHE A 214 3.43 -4.04 0.51
N PHE A 215 2.98 -2.84 0.13
CA PHE A 215 3.71 -1.62 0.42
C PHE A 215 2.94 -0.76 1.41
N VAL A 216 3.49 -0.60 2.61
CA VAL A 216 3.05 0.36 3.61
C VAL A 216 3.68 1.70 3.27
N ALA A 217 2.87 2.59 2.71
CA ALA A 217 3.26 3.93 2.33
C ALA A 217 3.18 4.85 3.56
N CYS A 218 4.34 5.25 4.08
CA CYS A 218 4.45 6.13 5.24
C CYS A 218 4.21 7.59 4.82
N GLU A 219 3.02 8.13 5.09
CA GLU A 219 2.57 9.44 4.62
C GLU A 219 2.57 10.47 5.78
N PRO A 220 2.79 11.78 5.52
CA PRO A 220 2.69 12.50 4.24
C PRO A 220 4.00 12.64 3.42
N ALA A 221 5.07 11.95 3.80
CA ALA A 221 6.39 12.17 3.20
C ALA A 221 6.49 11.55 1.79
N LEU A 222 5.96 10.35 1.58
CA LEU A 222 5.97 9.69 0.27
C LEU A 222 5.29 10.51 -0.83
N SER A 223 4.13 11.12 -0.56
CA SER A 223 3.43 11.99 -1.54
C SER A 223 4.13 13.34 -1.78
N GLY A 224 5.24 13.63 -1.10
CA GLY A 224 6.14 14.74 -1.46
C GLY A 224 6.89 14.51 -2.77
N TYR A 225 7.02 13.24 -3.19
CA TYR A 225 7.71 12.82 -4.40
C TYR A 225 6.81 12.87 -5.64
N SER A 226 7.40 13.05 -6.82
CA SER A 226 6.71 13.32 -8.08
C SER A 226 6.06 12.09 -8.72
N TYR A 227 6.61 10.90 -8.50
CA TYR A 227 6.25 9.63 -9.12
C TYR A 227 6.17 8.46 -8.13
N ALA A 228 6.70 8.60 -6.90
CA ALA A 228 6.80 7.51 -5.91
C ALA A 228 5.50 6.71 -5.70
N THR A 229 4.36 7.36 -5.49
CA THR A 229 3.07 6.66 -5.27
C THR A 229 2.65 5.84 -6.49
N ASP A 230 2.85 6.39 -7.70
CA ASP A 230 2.46 5.74 -8.96
C ASP A 230 3.38 4.54 -9.25
N PHE A 231 4.66 4.68 -8.92
CA PHE A 231 5.66 3.63 -9.00
C PHE A 231 5.32 2.47 -8.06
N PHE A 232 5.09 2.74 -6.77
CA PHE A 232 4.78 1.68 -5.82
C PHE A 232 3.43 1.01 -6.09
N GLN A 233 2.42 1.76 -6.52
CA GLN A 233 1.14 1.19 -6.96
C GLN A 233 1.33 0.23 -8.15
N ALA A 234 2.22 0.54 -9.10
CA ALA A 234 2.57 -0.38 -10.18
C ALA A 234 3.28 -1.65 -9.69
N LEU A 235 4.22 -1.53 -8.74
CA LEU A 235 4.92 -2.67 -8.13
C LEU A 235 3.97 -3.62 -7.39
N THR A 236 3.04 -3.07 -6.61
CA THR A 236 2.02 -3.88 -5.91
C THR A 236 1.08 -4.54 -6.91
N ASN A 237 0.70 -3.85 -8.00
CA ASN A 237 -0.14 -4.43 -9.05
C ASN A 237 0.57 -5.58 -9.79
N ILE A 238 1.86 -5.45 -10.14
CA ILE A 238 2.65 -6.51 -10.79
C ILE A 238 2.68 -7.78 -9.93
N THR A 239 2.88 -7.63 -8.62
CA THR A 239 2.99 -8.72 -7.65
C THR A 239 1.65 -9.18 -7.05
N SER A 240 0.52 -8.61 -7.50
CA SER A 240 -0.83 -8.88 -6.98
C SER A 240 -1.02 -8.56 -5.48
N GLY A 241 -0.21 -7.65 -4.93
CA GLY A 241 -0.31 -7.15 -3.56
C GLY A 241 -1.16 -5.88 -3.45
N LEU A 242 -0.90 -5.07 -2.42
CA LEU A 242 -1.62 -3.82 -2.14
C LEU A 242 -0.67 -2.71 -1.66
N MET A 243 -1.02 -1.47 -2.03
CA MET A 243 -0.46 -0.25 -1.45
C MET A 243 -1.37 0.22 -0.31
N LEU A 244 -0.79 0.45 0.87
CA LEU A 244 -1.46 0.71 2.13
C LEU A 244 -1.01 2.08 2.66
N PRO A 245 -1.69 3.18 2.32
CA PRO A 245 -1.33 4.52 2.82
C PRO A 245 -1.60 4.62 4.31
N LEU A 246 -0.57 4.85 5.12
CA LEU A 246 -0.70 5.08 6.56
C LEU A 246 -0.28 6.49 6.93
N THR A 247 -1.17 7.21 7.62
CA THR A 247 -0.86 8.54 8.17
C THR A 247 -0.17 8.48 9.54
N THR A 248 -0.20 7.32 10.19
CA THR A 248 0.23 7.12 11.58
C THR A 248 0.76 5.70 11.77
N ALA A 249 1.89 5.55 12.47
CA ALA A 249 2.52 4.26 12.75
C ALA A 249 1.68 3.32 13.65
N ASP A 250 0.66 3.82 14.35
CA ASP A 250 -0.24 2.99 15.18
C ASP A 250 -1.13 2.06 14.34
N LEU A 251 -1.45 2.45 13.10
CA LEU A 251 -2.29 1.67 12.17
C LEU A 251 -1.51 0.52 11.50
N LEU A 252 -0.18 0.50 11.63
CA LEU A 252 0.74 -0.44 10.99
C LEU A 252 0.36 -1.90 11.27
N THR A 253 0.09 -2.23 12.54
CA THR A 253 -0.33 -3.57 13.00
C THR A 253 -1.57 -4.05 12.27
N HIS A 254 -2.62 -3.22 12.22
CA HIS A 254 -3.90 -3.59 11.61
C HIS A 254 -3.79 -3.74 10.09
N ALA A 255 -3.01 -2.86 9.43
CA ALA A 255 -2.78 -2.93 7.99
C ALA A 255 -2.00 -4.19 7.58
N ILE A 256 -0.96 -4.56 8.33
CA ILE A 256 -0.17 -5.77 8.10
C ILE A 256 -1.04 -7.02 8.30
N VAL A 257 -1.69 -7.14 9.46
CA VAL A 257 -2.52 -8.31 9.79
C VAL A 257 -3.66 -8.46 8.78
N GLY A 258 -4.37 -7.37 8.47
CA GLY A 258 -5.46 -7.39 7.48
C GLY A 258 -5.00 -7.88 6.10
N SER A 259 -3.90 -7.33 5.60
CA SER A 259 -3.35 -7.67 4.27
C SER A 259 -2.84 -9.11 4.19
N VAL A 260 -2.17 -9.60 5.25
CA VAL A 260 -1.71 -11.00 5.32
C VAL A 260 -2.90 -11.96 5.36
N LEU A 261 -3.93 -11.67 6.16
CA LEU A 261 -5.10 -12.54 6.27
C LEU A 261 -5.94 -12.58 4.99
N GLU A 262 -6.15 -11.42 4.34
CA GLU A 262 -6.76 -11.34 3.01
C GLU A 262 -5.97 -12.17 1.98
N ASN A 263 -4.64 -12.05 1.96
CA ASN A 263 -3.82 -12.79 1.02
C ASN A 263 -3.82 -14.31 1.28
N LEU A 264 -3.82 -14.75 2.55
CA LEU A 264 -4.00 -16.17 2.89
C LEU A 264 -5.34 -16.75 2.41
N ASP A 265 -6.38 -15.92 2.31
CA ASP A 265 -7.68 -16.33 1.77
C ASP A 265 -7.70 -16.36 0.23
N MET A 266 -7.11 -15.38 -0.45
CA MET A 266 -6.92 -15.45 -1.91
C MET A 266 -6.00 -16.62 -2.32
N GLU A 267 -4.96 -16.93 -1.55
CA GLU A 267 -4.07 -18.07 -1.76
C GLU A 267 -4.79 -19.43 -1.74
N ARG A 268 -5.91 -19.56 -1.01
CA ARG A 268 -6.78 -20.74 -1.11
C ARG A 268 -7.45 -20.80 -2.48
N LEU A 269 -8.03 -19.69 -2.93
CA LEU A 269 -8.73 -19.61 -4.22
C LEU A 269 -7.77 -19.80 -5.40
N VAL A 270 -6.57 -19.23 -5.37
CA VAL A 270 -5.53 -19.42 -6.41
C VAL A 270 -5.13 -20.89 -6.55
N ARG A 271 -5.04 -21.66 -5.45
CA ARG A 271 -4.81 -23.12 -5.53
C ARG A 271 -5.99 -23.87 -6.16
N GLU A 272 -7.22 -23.40 -5.95
CA GLU A 272 -8.43 -24.07 -6.42
C GLU A 272 -8.77 -23.78 -7.89
N VAL A 273 -8.73 -22.50 -8.31
CA VAL A 273 -9.12 -22.08 -9.66
C VAL A 273 -7.95 -21.74 -10.59
N GLY A 274 -6.73 -21.59 -10.05
CA GLY A 274 -5.62 -20.97 -10.78
C GLY A 274 -5.18 -21.69 -12.04
N GLN A 275 -5.25 -23.03 -12.07
CA GLN A 275 -4.94 -23.80 -13.28
C GLN A 275 -5.88 -23.46 -14.44
N ALA A 276 -7.21 -23.48 -14.20
CA ALA A 276 -8.20 -23.15 -15.21
C ALA A 276 -8.17 -21.68 -15.64
N VAL A 277 -7.83 -20.77 -14.72
CA VAL A 277 -7.68 -19.33 -14.99
C VAL A 277 -6.44 -19.06 -15.84
N SER A 278 -5.31 -19.71 -15.52
CA SER A 278 -4.06 -19.53 -16.27
C SER A 278 -4.05 -20.19 -17.64
N GLU A 279 -4.72 -21.34 -17.82
CA GLU A 279 -4.91 -21.97 -19.13
C GLU A 279 -5.64 -21.02 -20.11
N ARG A 280 -6.61 -20.25 -19.62
CA ARG A 280 -7.31 -19.23 -20.42
C ARG A 280 -6.44 -18.02 -20.75
N ILE A 281 -5.70 -17.50 -19.78
CA ILE A 281 -4.84 -16.32 -19.98
C ILE A 281 -3.65 -16.66 -20.90
N LEU A 282 -2.96 -17.77 -20.67
CA LEU A 282 -1.73 -18.13 -21.38
C LEU A 282 -1.97 -19.05 -22.59
N GLY A 283 -2.93 -19.97 -22.52
CA GLY A 283 -3.25 -20.92 -23.59
C GLY A 283 -4.20 -20.34 -24.64
N ASN A 284 -5.29 -19.70 -24.21
CA ASN A 284 -6.25 -19.05 -25.12
C ASN A 284 -5.88 -17.60 -25.47
N ASN A 285 -4.86 -17.02 -24.82
CA ASN A 285 -4.44 -15.62 -24.97
C ASN A 285 -5.59 -14.62 -24.69
N GLU A 286 -6.41 -14.91 -23.67
CA GLU A 286 -7.50 -14.05 -23.20
C GLU A 286 -6.99 -12.90 -22.31
N SER A 287 -7.68 -11.75 -22.33
CA SER A 287 -7.34 -10.61 -21.47
C SER A 287 -7.56 -10.93 -19.99
N VAL A 288 -6.58 -10.59 -19.15
CA VAL A 288 -6.65 -10.79 -17.69
C VAL A 288 -7.88 -10.12 -17.09
N ASP A 289 -8.24 -8.90 -17.53
CA ASP A 289 -9.41 -8.18 -17.00
C ASP A 289 -10.75 -8.84 -17.37
N ASP A 290 -10.82 -9.53 -18.52
CA ASP A 290 -12.03 -10.23 -18.94
C ASP A 290 -12.18 -11.56 -18.21
N VAL A 291 -11.08 -12.32 -18.07
CA VAL A 291 -11.05 -13.54 -17.24
C VAL A 291 -11.33 -13.21 -15.77
N ALA A 292 -10.81 -12.09 -15.25
CA ALA A 292 -11.07 -11.62 -13.88
C ALA A 292 -12.56 -11.27 -13.65
N ARG A 293 -13.21 -10.65 -14.63
CA ARG A 293 -14.65 -10.31 -14.54
C ARG A 293 -15.52 -11.56 -14.50
N GLU A 294 -15.27 -12.52 -15.36
CA GLU A 294 -16.00 -13.78 -15.36
C GLU A 294 -15.68 -14.63 -14.10
N LEU A 295 -14.43 -14.62 -13.63
CA LEU A 295 -14.07 -15.25 -12.36
C LEU A 295 -14.80 -14.63 -11.18
N HIS A 296 -14.91 -13.30 -11.13
CA HIS A 296 -15.67 -12.58 -10.11
C HIS A 296 -17.14 -13.00 -10.13
N GLU A 297 -17.79 -13.02 -11.30
CA GLU A 297 -19.18 -13.48 -11.45
C GLU A 297 -19.36 -14.94 -10.98
N ARG A 298 -18.44 -15.84 -11.35
CA ARG A 298 -18.45 -17.25 -10.92
C ARG A 298 -18.28 -17.41 -9.40
N LEU A 299 -17.43 -16.61 -8.76
CA LEU A 299 -17.20 -16.66 -7.32
C LEU A 299 -18.34 -16.01 -6.51
N LEU A 300 -18.99 -14.96 -7.06
CA LEU A 300 -20.23 -14.42 -6.52
C LEU A 300 -21.36 -15.46 -6.55
N LEU A 301 -21.51 -16.19 -7.66
CA LEU A 301 -22.50 -17.28 -7.77
C LEU A 301 -22.23 -18.46 -6.82
N ARG A 302 -20.98 -18.67 -6.40
CA ARG A 302 -20.58 -19.62 -5.35
C ARG A 302 -20.83 -19.10 -3.93
N ASN A 303 -21.20 -17.83 -3.77
CA ASN A 303 -21.32 -17.14 -2.48
C ASN A 303 -20.01 -17.21 -1.65
N GLU A 304 -18.87 -17.03 -2.32
CA GLU A 304 -17.55 -17.07 -1.68
C GLU A 304 -17.24 -15.71 -1.00
N SER A 305 -17.05 -15.71 0.31
CA SER A 305 -16.59 -14.55 1.08
C SER A 305 -15.07 -14.53 1.21
N THR A 306 -14.51 -13.33 1.29
CA THR A 306 -13.08 -13.12 1.57
C THR A 306 -12.90 -11.94 2.51
N LYS A 307 -11.94 -12.05 3.42
CA LYS A 307 -11.49 -10.90 4.21
C LYS A 307 -10.93 -9.83 3.28
N LYS A 308 -11.26 -8.57 3.56
CA LYS A 308 -10.80 -7.40 2.83
C LYS A 308 -10.28 -6.36 3.81
N VAL A 309 -9.04 -5.92 3.63
CA VAL A 309 -8.52 -4.75 4.34
C VAL A 309 -9.12 -3.49 3.72
N VAL A 310 -9.85 -2.72 4.51
CA VAL A 310 -10.46 -1.45 4.12
C VAL A 310 -9.68 -0.33 4.80
N ILE A 311 -8.93 0.41 4.00
CA ILE A 311 -8.18 1.59 4.42
C ILE A 311 -8.76 2.80 3.67
N GLU A 312 -9.07 3.88 4.39
CA GLU A 312 -9.51 5.11 3.77
C GLU A 312 -8.43 5.65 2.81
N THR A 313 -8.81 5.83 1.55
CA THR A 313 -7.90 6.29 0.49
C THR A 313 -7.65 7.79 0.62
N ILE A 314 -6.43 8.14 1.01
CA ILE A 314 -5.99 9.54 1.13
C ILE A 314 -5.55 10.15 -0.21
N TYR A 315 -5.45 9.37 -1.28
CA TYR A 315 -5.02 9.81 -2.60
C TYR A 315 -6.19 10.26 -3.47
N ARG A 316 -5.99 11.36 -4.22
CA ARG A 316 -6.91 11.85 -5.23
C ARG A 316 -6.64 11.13 -6.55
N GLU A 317 -7.68 10.60 -7.19
CA GLU A 317 -7.55 10.07 -8.55
C GLU A 317 -7.07 11.13 -9.55
N SER A 318 -6.18 10.71 -10.47
CA SER A 318 -5.64 11.52 -11.56
C SER A 318 -5.38 10.61 -12.75
N GLU A 319 -5.69 11.11 -13.95
CA GLU A 319 -5.45 10.36 -15.19
C GLU A 319 -3.95 10.31 -15.53
N GLU A 320 -3.16 11.28 -15.07
CA GLU A 320 -1.70 11.24 -15.11
C GLU A 320 -1.13 10.14 -14.21
N ALA A 321 -1.67 9.98 -13.00
CA ALA A 321 -1.27 8.89 -12.10
C ALA A 321 -1.62 7.51 -12.68
N LYS A 322 -2.84 7.33 -13.21
CA LYS A 322 -3.27 6.10 -13.91
C LYS A 322 -2.38 5.80 -15.13
N HIS A 323 -2.02 6.83 -15.90
CA HIS A 323 -1.06 6.73 -17.02
C HIS A 323 0.31 6.26 -16.52
N ASN A 324 0.87 6.86 -15.47
CA ASN A 324 2.17 6.47 -14.92
C ASN A 324 2.18 5.01 -14.42
N VAL A 325 1.13 4.59 -13.69
CA VAL A 325 0.97 3.20 -13.23
C VAL A 325 0.99 2.23 -14.41
N SER A 326 0.21 2.52 -15.47
CA SER A 326 0.17 1.66 -16.66
C SER A 326 1.50 1.62 -17.42
N VAL A 327 2.22 2.75 -17.52
CA VAL A 327 3.59 2.80 -18.08
C VAL A 327 4.54 1.90 -17.29
N TYR A 328 4.59 2.01 -15.97
CA TYR A 328 5.45 1.17 -15.14
C TYR A 328 5.11 -0.33 -15.23
N MET A 329 3.81 -0.67 -15.30
CA MET A 329 3.38 -2.07 -15.46
C MET A 329 3.82 -2.67 -16.82
N GLN A 330 3.80 -1.87 -17.90
CA GLN A 330 4.09 -2.31 -19.26
C GLN A 330 5.58 -2.24 -19.64
N ALA A 331 6.34 -1.28 -19.10
CA ALA A 331 7.73 -1.04 -19.45
C ALA A 331 8.68 -2.14 -18.93
N ALA A 332 9.58 -2.63 -19.78
CA ALA A 332 10.51 -3.71 -19.42
C ALA A 332 11.52 -3.30 -18.33
N SER A 333 11.96 -2.04 -18.35
CA SER A 333 12.86 -1.42 -17.37
C SER A 333 12.44 0.00 -16.98
N LEU A 334 13.00 0.54 -15.91
CA LEU A 334 12.85 1.95 -15.53
C LEU A 334 13.36 2.90 -16.62
N ALA A 335 14.41 2.51 -17.36
CA ALA A 335 14.95 3.31 -18.46
C ALA A 335 13.92 3.50 -19.59
N ASP A 336 13.09 2.48 -19.86
CA ASP A 336 12.00 2.55 -20.84
C ASP A 336 10.78 3.31 -20.29
N ALA A 337 10.49 3.17 -18.99
CA ALA A 337 9.35 3.81 -18.33
C ALA A 337 9.53 5.34 -18.22
N ARG A 338 10.69 5.78 -17.73
CA ARG A 338 10.99 7.17 -17.35
C ARG A 338 10.67 8.22 -18.42
N PRO A 339 11.02 8.09 -19.72
CA PRO A 339 10.69 9.11 -20.72
C PRO A 339 9.19 9.25 -21.01
N LEU A 340 8.35 8.32 -20.55
CA LEU A 340 6.89 8.30 -20.79
C LEU A 340 6.07 8.82 -19.59
N LEU A 341 6.73 9.11 -18.46
CA LEU A 341 6.07 9.57 -17.23
C LEU A 341 5.55 11.00 -17.34
N LYS A 342 4.44 11.28 -16.66
CA LYS A 342 3.78 12.58 -16.58
C LYS A 342 3.76 13.06 -15.14
N ARG A 343 4.16 14.31 -14.90
CA ARG A 343 4.07 14.90 -13.56
C ARG A 343 2.61 15.17 -13.19
N VAL A 344 2.15 14.61 -12.07
CA VAL A 344 0.81 14.87 -11.52
C VAL A 344 0.73 16.34 -11.01
N PRO A 345 -0.28 17.14 -11.42
CA PRO A 345 -0.37 18.53 -11.04
C PRO A 345 -1.02 18.74 -9.66
N GLY A 346 -0.36 19.54 -8.81
CA GLY A 346 -0.87 19.96 -7.50
C GLY A 346 -0.70 18.89 -6.41
N THR A 347 -1.59 18.91 -5.43
CA THR A 347 -1.61 17.92 -4.32
C THR A 347 -2.06 16.54 -4.81
N ARG A 348 -1.38 15.49 -4.34
CA ARG A 348 -1.80 14.09 -4.49
C ARG A 348 -2.89 13.69 -3.50
N PHE A 349 -3.09 14.44 -2.42
CA PHE A 349 -4.08 14.10 -1.39
C PHE A 349 -5.52 14.52 -1.72
N THR A 350 -6.49 13.79 -1.17
CA THR A 350 -7.91 14.15 -1.16
C THR A 350 -8.18 15.40 -0.32
N ASP A 351 -9.23 16.13 -0.68
CA ASP A 351 -9.66 17.29 0.10
C ASP A 351 -10.03 16.90 1.54
N LYS A 352 -10.67 15.75 1.78
CA LYS A 352 -10.99 15.29 3.14
C LYS A 352 -9.74 15.17 4.01
N TYR A 353 -8.69 14.51 3.51
CA TYR A 353 -7.41 14.39 4.24
C TYR A 353 -6.78 15.77 4.53
N LEU A 354 -6.77 16.67 3.54
CA LEU A 354 -6.22 18.01 3.73
C LEU A 354 -6.99 18.82 4.78
N HIS A 355 -8.33 18.74 4.80
CA HIS A 355 -9.15 19.39 5.82
C HIS A 355 -8.92 18.79 7.21
N ALA A 356 -8.88 17.46 7.35
CA ALA A 356 -8.59 16.78 8.61
C ALA A 356 -7.19 17.14 9.17
N ARG A 357 -6.18 17.20 8.29
CA ARG A 357 -4.82 17.64 8.64
C ARG A 357 -4.76 19.12 9.05
N MET A 358 -5.53 20.00 8.41
CA MET A 358 -5.65 21.40 8.83
C MET A 358 -6.41 21.57 10.14
N ALA A 359 -7.42 20.73 10.42
CA ALA A 359 -8.18 20.74 11.67
C ALA A 359 -7.32 20.28 12.86
N SER A 360 -6.64 19.14 12.73
CA SER A 360 -5.71 18.64 13.75
C SER A 360 -4.55 19.61 14.02
N SER A 361 -4.01 20.27 12.99
CA SER A 361 -3.01 21.34 13.16
C SER A 361 -3.53 22.58 13.90
N LYS A 362 -4.84 22.85 13.90
CA LYS A 362 -5.45 23.96 14.67
C LYS A 362 -5.65 23.60 16.15
N GLY A 363 -5.67 22.30 16.50
CA GLY A 363 -5.75 21.84 17.89
C GLY A 363 -4.54 22.21 18.75
N TYR A 364 -3.38 22.46 18.14
CA TYR A 364 -2.18 22.99 18.81
C TYR A 364 -2.10 24.52 18.81
N GLY A 365 -3.23 25.20 18.66
CA GLY A 365 -3.36 26.63 18.93
C GLY A 365 -3.20 26.94 20.42
N SER A 366 -1.98 27.32 20.83
CA SER A 366 -1.72 27.92 22.15
C SER A 366 -2.73 29.05 22.43
N PRO A 367 -3.26 29.19 23.66
CA PRO A 367 -4.23 30.25 23.99
C PRO A 367 -3.64 31.67 23.94
N TYR A 368 -2.33 31.80 23.67
CA TYR A 368 -1.72 33.08 23.34
C TYR A 368 -1.97 33.46 21.88
N GLY A 369 -3.17 34.00 21.64
CA GLY A 369 -3.42 34.80 20.44
C GLY A 369 -2.37 35.90 20.31
N SER A 370 -1.70 35.95 19.16
CA SER A 370 -0.63 36.91 18.88
C SER A 370 -1.21 38.32 18.74
N TYR A 371 -1.38 39.02 19.86
CA TYR A 371 -1.56 40.46 19.86
C TYR A 371 -0.35 41.11 19.22
N ILE A 372 -0.47 41.49 17.94
CA ILE A 372 0.46 42.42 17.29
C ILE A 372 0.28 43.77 18.00
N PRO A 373 1.26 44.28 18.76
CA PRO A 373 1.10 45.54 19.44
C PRO A 373 1.16 46.66 18.39
N ALA A 374 0.17 47.54 18.39
CA ALA A 374 0.22 48.74 17.55
C ALA A 374 1.50 49.53 17.86
N ARG A 375 2.36 49.69 16.84
CA ARG A 375 3.67 50.34 16.94
C ARG A 375 3.51 51.81 17.33
N LYS A 376 3.59 52.11 18.63
CA LYS A 376 3.65 53.48 19.14
C LYS A 376 4.89 54.17 18.58
N SER A 377 4.68 55.30 17.90
CA SER A 377 5.76 56.16 17.42
C SER A 377 6.52 56.77 18.61
N SER A 378 7.78 56.39 18.80
CA SER A 378 8.68 57.03 19.76
C SER A 378 9.14 58.39 19.24
N THR A 379 8.68 59.46 19.88
CA THR A 379 9.10 60.84 19.59
C THR A 379 10.57 61.02 19.97
N ILE A 380 11.47 61.06 18.98
CA ILE A 380 12.86 61.46 19.20
C ILE A 380 12.92 63.00 19.22
N SER A 381 13.23 63.56 20.39
CA SER A 381 13.50 65.00 20.53
C SER A 381 14.86 65.35 19.92
N THR A 382 14.86 65.97 18.75
CA THR A 382 16.02 66.69 18.21
C THR A 382 15.61 68.11 17.86
N SER A 383 16.31 69.08 18.42
CA SER A 383 16.06 70.51 18.25
C SER A 383 16.63 71.00 16.91
N PRO A 384 15.83 71.63 16.03
CA PRO A 384 16.34 72.20 14.79
C PRO A 384 16.77 73.66 14.98
N THR A 385 18.01 73.96 14.61
CA THR A 385 18.46 75.33 14.33
C THR A 385 17.90 75.82 12.98
N THR A 386 17.72 77.13 12.88
CA THR A 386 17.00 77.81 11.79
C THR A 386 17.82 77.99 10.50
N ALA A 387 17.23 77.61 9.35
CA ALA A 387 17.54 78.17 8.03
C ALA A 387 16.30 78.07 7.10
N LYS A 388 16.29 78.78 5.97
CA LYS A 388 15.08 79.21 5.22
C LYS A 388 15.12 78.81 3.72
N ILE A 389 13.93 78.56 3.13
CA ILE A 389 13.51 78.91 1.72
C ILE A 389 14.11 78.05 0.55
N PRO A 390 13.40 77.75 -0.57
CA PRO A 390 11.94 77.59 -0.83
C PRO A 390 11.56 76.34 -1.68
N THR A 391 10.26 76.15 -1.97
CA THR A 391 9.70 75.21 -2.98
C THR A 391 9.56 75.86 -4.38
N PRO A 392 9.49 75.08 -5.48
CA PRO A 392 8.22 74.51 -6.02
C PRO A 392 8.41 73.06 -6.57
N SER A 393 7.49 72.32 -7.24
CA SER A 393 6.10 72.55 -7.71
C SER A 393 5.31 71.22 -7.92
N GLN A 394 3.97 71.33 -7.82
CA GLN A 394 2.85 70.49 -8.31
C GLN A 394 3.07 69.15 -9.09
N SER A 395 2.32 68.13 -8.67
CA SER A 395 1.45 67.29 -9.54
C SER A 395 0.31 66.61 -8.71
N PRO A 396 -0.87 66.28 -9.30
CA PRO A 396 -2.10 66.01 -8.52
C PRO A 396 -2.39 64.52 -8.21
N PRO A 397 -3.19 64.21 -7.16
CA PRO A 397 -3.51 62.83 -6.77
C PRO A 397 -4.74 62.26 -7.51
N ARG A 398 -4.71 60.94 -7.81
CA ARG A 398 -5.89 60.19 -8.26
C ARG A 398 -6.76 59.77 -7.06
N LYS A 399 -8.05 60.08 -7.11
CA LYS A 399 -9.07 59.47 -6.24
C LYS A 399 -9.46 58.10 -6.80
N VAL A 400 -9.63 57.12 -5.91
CA VAL A 400 -10.43 55.91 -6.17
C VAL A 400 -11.74 56.07 -5.41
N VAL A 401 -12.85 55.78 -6.08
CA VAL A 401 -14.19 55.77 -5.48
C VAL A 401 -14.48 54.35 -5.05
N THR A 402 -14.82 54.17 -3.77
CA THR A 402 -15.36 52.92 -3.23
C THR A 402 -16.82 53.13 -2.87
N ASP A 403 -17.72 52.47 -3.58
CA ASP A 403 -19.08 52.16 -3.12
C ASP A 403 -19.62 51.01 -3.95
N PHE A 404 -20.08 49.94 -3.29
CA PHE A 404 -21.49 49.55 -3.32
C PHE A 404 -21.77 48.52 -2.21
N ALA A 405 -22.95 48.64 -1.61
CA ALA A 405 -23.29 47.98 -0.35
C ALA A 405 -23.77 46.52 -0.51
N ALA A 406 -23.56 45.72 0.53
CA ALA A 406 -24.19 44.41 0.67
C ALA A 406 -25.66 44.55 1.12
N PHE A 407 -26.57 43.85 0.46
CA PHE A 407 -27.94 43.68 0.93
C PHE A 407 -27.99 42.61 2.03
N GLY A 408 -28.64 42.92 3.15
CA GLY A 408 -29.07 41.96 4.16
C GLY A 408 -30.57 42.05 4.40
N ALA A 409 -31.23 40.91 4.63
CA ALA A 409 -32.61 40.77 5.12
C ALA A 409 -32.81 39.31 5.62
N PRO A 410 -33.87 38.95 6.36
CA PRO A 410 -33.65 38.53 7.75
C PRO A 410 -34.36 37.20 8.13
N ALA A 411 -34.35 36.89 9.44
CA ALA A 411 -35.03 35.73 10.02
C ALA A 411 -36.58 35.89 10.08
N ASN A 412 -37.24 34.74 10.26
CA ASN A 412 -38.67 34.51 10.56
C ASN A 412 -39.66 34.46 9.38
N SER A 413 -39.95 33.24 8.90
CA SER A 413 -41.29 32.85 8.41
C SER A 413 -41.49 31.33 8.49
N SER A 414 -42.60 30.88 9.07
CA SER A 414 -43.04 29.47 9.13
C SER A 414 -44.54 29.39 8.83
N VAL A 415 -44.95 28.54 7.87
CA VAL A 415 -46.33 28.03 7.76
C VAL A 415 -46.34 26.67 7.02
N PHE A 416 -47.22 25.76 7.45
CA PHE A 416 -47.57 24.43 6.88
C PHE A 416 -46.49 23.33 6.93
N GLY A 417 -46.74 22.10 7.42
CA GLY A 417 -47.87 21.60 8.21
C GLY A 417 -48.48 20.29 7.70
N THR A 418 -48.03 19.15 8.23
CA THR A 418 -48.74 17.86 8.22
C THR A 418 -48.40 17.07 9.49
N ALA A 419 -49.41 16.51 10.15
CA ALA A 419 -49.27 15.75 11.39
C ALA A 419 -49.53 14.25 11.18
N VAL A 420 -48.93 13.41 12.02
CA VAL A 420 -49.37 12.03 12.27
C VAL A 420 -49.53 11.81 13.77
N ALA A 421 -50.55 11.04 14.15
CA ALA A 421 -51.10 11.05 15.49
C ALA A 421 -50.54 9.96 16.42
N SER A 422 -50.59 10.24 17.72
CA SER A 422 -50.38 9.28 18.80
C SER A 422 -51.64 8.48 19.14
N THR A 423 -51.51 7.21 19.53
CA THR A 423 -52.48 6.52 20.39
C THR A 423 -51.79 5.74 21.51
N PRO A 424 -52.44 5.55 22.68
CA PRO A 424 -51.78 5.04 23.89
C PRO A 424 -52.24 3.63 24.30
N PHE A 425 -51.44 2.91 25.08
CA PHE A 425 -51.94 2.00 26.12
C PHE A 425 -50.92 1.80 27.24
N SER A 426 -51.37 1.89 28.50
CA SER A 426 -50.56 1.72 29.71
C SER A 426 -50.78 0.33 30.34
N LEU A 427 -49.71 -0.28 30.86
CA LEU A 427 -49.71 -1.24 31.99
C LEU A 427 -48.24 -1.34 32.47
N ALA A 428 -47.78 -0.74 33.57
CA ALA A 428 -48.13 -0.90 34.99
C ALA A 428 -47.49 -2.13 35.67
N GLY A 429 -46.65 -1.87 36.70
CA GLY A 429 -45.97 -2.87 37.56
C GLY A 429 -44.47 -2.95 37.30
N GLY A 430 -43.58 -2.95 38.30
CA GLY A 430 -43.74 -2.79 39.75
C GLY A 430 -42.36 -2.83 40.43
N LYS A 431 -42.17 -2.10 41.54
CA LYS A 431 -40.86 -1.94 42.20
C LYS A 431 -40.39 -3.22 42.93
N ALA A 432 -39.09 -3.50 42.87
CA ALA A 432 -38.36 -4.10 43.99
C ALA A 432 -36.90 -3.62 43.96
N ALA A 433 -36.33 -3.33 45.13
CA ALA A 433 -34.93 -2.97 45.30
C ALA A 433 -34.24 -4.02 46.17
N PHE A 434 -33.03 -4.43 45.81
CA PHE A 434 -32.07 -5.06 46.71
C PHE A 434 -30.65 -4.67 46.28
N GLY A 435 -29.83 -4.24 47.24
CA GLY A 435 -28.42 -3.90 47.00
C GLY A 435 -27.50 -5.11 47.21
N GLY A 436 -26.29 -5.05 46.64
CA GLY A 436 -25.29 -6.10 46.83
C GLY A 436 -23.96 -5.79 46.12
N MET A 437 -22.91 -5.62 46.91
CA MET A 437 -21.52 -5.36 46.54
C MET A 437 -20.89 -6.15 45.36
N ARG A 438 -19.89 -5.49 44.75
CA ARG A 438 -18.60 -6.02 44.22
C ARG A 438 -18.59 -6.87 42.93
N GLY A 439 -18.04 -6.26 41.89
CA GLY A 439 -16.61 -6.46 41.60
C GLY A 439 -16.24 -7.53 40.56
N GLY A 440 -16.10 -7.11 39.31
CA GLY A 440 -15.48 -7.89 38.22
C GLY A 440 -15.52 -7.09 36.92
N ARG A 441 -14.40 -6.51 36.50
CA ARG A 441 -14.34 -5.69 35.27
C ARG A 441 -14.11 -6.59 34.06
N THR A 442 -15.17 -7.24 33.59
CA THR A 442 -15.22 -7.82 32.24
C THR A 442 -15.50 -6.70 31.24
N THR A 443 -14.51 -6.34 30.42
CA THR A 443 -14.74 -5.41 29.31
C THR A 443 -15.47 -6.14 28.19
N SER A 444 -16.80 -6.08 28.25
CA SER A 444 -17.62 -6.22 27.05
C SER A 444 -17.35 -5.02 26.16
N PHE A 445 -17.16 -5.26 24.86
CA PHE A 445 -17.27 -4.21 23.86
C PHE A 445 -18.77 -4.07 23.58
N ASP A 446 -19.40 -3.03 24.10
CA ASP A 446 -20.71 -2.58 23.61
C ASP A 446 -20.46 -1.69 22.40
N ASP A 447 -21.19 -1.95 21.30
CA ASP A 447 -21.27 -1.07 20.13
C ASP A 447 -22.11 0.17 20.50
N ASP A 448 -21.42 1.23 20.94
CA ASP A 448 -21.95 2.60 20.83
C ASP A 448 -21.27 3.26 19.60
N ASP A 449 -21.83 3.01 18.41
CA ASP A 449 -21.50 3.72 17.16
C ASP A 449 -22.04 5.17 17.22
N ASP A 450 -21.43 6.01 18.06
CA ASP A 450 -21.50 7.46 17.91
C ASP A 450 -20.53 7.87 16.78
N ASP A 451 -21.10 8.25 15.63
CA ASP A 451 -20.42 8.64 14.38
C ASP A 451 -19.73 10.02 14.48
N ASP A 452 -18.92 10.24 15.53
CA ASP A 452 -17.95 11.31 15.59
C ASP A 452 -16.81 11.00 14.58
N ASP A 453 -16.93 11.53 13.34
CA ASP A 453 -15.84 11.53 12.34
C ASP A 453 -14.70 12.45 12.82
N ASP A 454 -13.92 11.91 13.76
CA ASP A 454 -12.74 12.48 14.42
C ASP A 454 -11.62 12.87 13.43
N GLY A 455 -11.83 12.68 12.12
CA GLY A 455 -10.90 12.95 11.04
C GLY A 455 -9.68 12.02 11.03
N ARG A 456 -9.71 10.95 11.82
CA ARG A 456 -8.63 9.96 11.93
C ARG A 456 -8.86 8.83 10.94
N GLN A 457 -7.81 8.50 10.19
CA GLN A 457 -7.81 7.35 9.29
C GLN A 457 -8.11 6.07 10.10
N LYS A 458 -9.13 5.31 9.66
CA LYS A 458 -9.46 3.97 10.18
C LYS A 458 -8.89 2.90 9.26
N VAL A 459 -8.48 1.77 9.84
CA VAL A 459 -8.09 0.54 9.12
C VAL A 459 -8.97 -0.58 9.67
N GLU A 460 -9.81 -1.12 8.81
CA GLU A 460 -10.80 -2.14 9.17
C GLU A 460 -10.56 -3.43 8.37
N LEU A 461 -10.88 -4.57 8.98
CA LEU A 461 -10.87 -5.87 8.32
C LEU A 461 -12.31 -6.36 8.22
N ARG A 462 -12.92 -6.21 7.04
CA ARG A 462 -14.30 -6.62 6.78
C ARG A 462 -14.31 -7.98 6.10
N GLU A 463 -15.35 -8.78 6.34
CA GLU A 463 -15.60 -9.99 5.56
C GLU A 463 -16.79 -9.73 4.64
N ASP A 464 -16.49 -9.59 3.35
CA ASP A 464 -17.45 -9.24 2.31
C ASP A 464 -17.42 -10.30 1.19
N SER A 465 -18.41 -10.26 0.30
CA SER A 465 -18.35 -10.97 -0.99
C SER A 465 -17.09 -10.55 -1.76
N ILE A 466 -16.39 -11.50 -2.39
CA ILE A 466 -15.14 -11.21 -3.11
C ILE A 466 -15.31 -10.07 -4.12
N SER A 467 -14.40 -9.09 -4.08
CA SER A 467 -14.42 -7.93 -4.98
C SER A 467 -13.77 -8.22 -6.34
N LEU A 468 -14.14 -7.44 -7.36
CA LEU A 468 -13.54 -7.54 -8.70
C LEU A 468 -12.01 -7.35 -8.68
N ASP A 469 -11.49 -6.53 -7.78
CA ASP A 469 -10.04 -6.31 -7.65
C ASP A 469 -9.32 -7.54 -7.08
N GLN A 470 -9.89 -8.18 -6.05
CA GLN A 470 -9.40 -9.46 -5.53
C GLN A 470 -9.46 -10.56 -6.61
N ALA A 471 -10.52 -10.60 -7.42
CA ALA A 471 -10.62 -11.52 -8.55
C ALA A 471 -9.54 -11.25 -9.63
N ARG A 472 -9.23 -9.97 -9.92
CA ARG A 472 -8.10 -9.59 -10.80
C ARG A 472 -6.77 -10.05 -10.24
N ARG A 473 -6.54 -9.86 -8.94
CA ARG A 473 -5.30 -10.27 -8.25
C ARG A 473 -5.13 -11.79 -8.27
N ILE A 474 -6.21 -12.56 -8.04
CA ILE A 474 -6.22 -14.02 -8.22
C ILE A 474 -5.85 -14.40 -9.67
N ALA A 475 -6.41 -13.71 -10.67
CA ALA A 475 -6.12 -13.99 -12.08
C ALA A 475 -4.66 -13.69 -12.47
N LEU A 476 -4.13 -12.53 -12.07
CA LEU A 476 -2.72 -12.15 -12.26
C LEU A 476 -1.77 -13.15 -11.58
N GLN A 477 -2.02 -13.47 -10.31
CA GLN A 477 -1.17 -14.39 -9.54
C GLN A 477 -1.19 -15.82 -10.14
N SER A 478 -2.34 -16.25 -10.67
CA SER A 478 -2.48 -17.53 -11.37
C SER A 478 -1.68 -17.55 -12.68
N ALA A 479 -1.75 -16.48 -13.47
CA ALA A 479 -0.97 -16.36 -14.71
C ALA A 479 0.55 -16.38 -14.45
N TRP A 480 1.03 -15.60 -13.48
CA TRP A 480 2.45 -15.55 -13.13
C TRP A 480 3.01 -16.90 -12.67
N ARG A 481 2.25 -17.66 -11.88
CA ARG A 481 2.65 -18.99 -11.39
C ARG A 481 2.76 -20.03 -12.50
N SER A 482 1.87 -19.98 -13.48
CA SER A 482 1.85 -20.94 -14.59
C SER A 482 2.83 -20.63 -15.71
N ALA A 483 3.32 -19.38 -15.81
CA ALA A 483 4.34 -18.98 -16.78
C ALA A 483 5.76 -19.56 -16.50
N HIS A 484 5.92 -20.37 -15.44
CA HIS A 484 7.18 -20.98 -14.98
C HIS A 484 7.08 -22.48 -14.68
N VAL A 485 6.06 -23.16 -15.21
CA VAL A 485 5.90 -24.63 -15.15
C VAL A 485 6.32 -25.27 -16.48
#